data_AF-A0A7C4ASB8-F1
#
_entry.id   AF-A0A7C4ASB8-F1
#
_cell.length_a   1.000
_cell.length_b   1.000
_cell.length_c   1.000
_cell.angle_alpha   90.00
_cell.angle_beta   90.00
_cell.angle_gamma   90.00
#
_symmetry.space_group_name_H-M   'P 1'
#
loop_
_entity.id
_entity.type
_entity.pdbx_description
1 polymer ?
#
loop_
_entity_poly.entity_id
_entity_poly.type
_entity_poly.pdbx_seq_one_letter_code
_entity_poly.pdbx_strand_id
1 'polypeptide(L)' 'MRRTTGFFGRLEEWTLVCVLLALAIASFVQVVCRYFIGFSFTWMEEVTRMASVFIAFLGAAIGVKYGTHFSMVFVYER' A
#
# COMPACT_ATOMS: atom_id res chain seq x y z
N MET A 1 13.94 6.76 25.94
CA MET A 1 12.65 6.77 25.22
C MET A 1 12.69 5.82 24.00
N ARG A 2 12.65 4.49 24.20
CA ARG A 2 12.82 3.49 23.12
C ARG A 2 11.73 2.40 23.08
N ARG A 3 10.66 2.50 23.89
CA ARG A 3 9.63 1.44 24.01
C ARG A 3 8.36 1.68 23.21
N THR A 4 8.06 2.90 22.77
CA THR A 4 6.82 3.23 22.04
C THR A 4 6.86 2.89 20.56
N THR A 5 8.04 2.71 19.96
CA THR A 5 8.21 2.44 18.52
C THR A 5 7.72 1.06 18.08
N GLY A 6 7.63 0.08 18.97
CA GLY A 6 7.15 -1.27 18.62
C GLY A 6 5.64 -1.33 18.33
N PHE A 7 4.84 -0.57 19.08
CA PHE A 7 3.39 -0.53 18.88
C PHE A 7 3.02 0.26 17.62
N PHE A 8 3.66 1.41 17.42
CA PHE A 8 3.49 2.21 16.21
C PHE A 8 3.83 1.42 14.95
N GLY A 9 4.88 0.61 14.99
CA GLY A 9 5.24 -0.21 13.83
C GLY A 9 4.22 -1.24 13.44
N ARG A 10 3.65 -1.94 14.42
CA ARG A 10 2.59 -2.90 14.17
C ARG A 10 1.34 -2.21 13.62
N LEU A 11 1.03 -1.01 14.12
CA LEU A 11 -0.10 -0.20 13.66
C LEU A 11 0.10 0.31 12.21
N GLU A 12 1.31 0.68 11.82
CA GLU A 12 1.67 1.03 10.45
C GLU A 12 1.46 -0.14 9.48
N GLU A 13 1.90 -1.35 9.86
CA GLU A 13 1.72 -2.56 9.06
C GLU A 13 0.25 -2.94 8.89
N TRP A 14 -0.52 -2.93 9.99
CA TRP A 14 -1.96 -3.18 9.93
C TRP A 14 -2.71 -2.13 9.11
N THR A 15 -2.31 -0.85 9.21
CA THR A 15 -2.88 0.23 8.40
C THR A 15 -2.62 -0.01 6.91
N LEU A 16 -1.40 -0.37 6.52
CA LEU A 16 -1.07 -0.67 5.13
C LEU A 16 -1.90 -1.84 4.59
N VAL A 17 -1.99 -2.94 5.34
CA VAL A 17 -2.80 -4.11 4.94
C VAL A 17 -4.28 -3.73 4.78
N CYS A 18 -4.85 -2.97 5.71
CA CYS A 18 -6.24 -2.51 5.63
C CYS A 18 -6.48 -1.63 4.40
N VAL A 19 -5.59 -0.66 4.11
CA VAL A 19 -5.75 0.24 2.96
C VAL A 19 -5.60 -0.53 1.64
N LEU A 20 -4.66 -1.48 1.57
CA LEU A 20 -4.46 -2.32 0.39
C LEU A 20 -5.66 -3.24 0.13
N LEU A 21 -6.23 -3.83 1.19
CA LEU A 21 -7.46 -4.62 1.10
C LEU A 21 -8.65 -3.76 0.66
N ALA A 22 -8.81 -2.56 1.21
CA ALA A 22 -9.86 -1.63 0.84
C ALA A 22 -9.76 -1.23 -0.64
N LEU A 23 -8.55 -0.97 -1.15
CA LEU A 23 -8.31 -0.69 -2.57
C LEU A 23 -8.67 -1.89 -3.46
N ALA A 24 -8.28 -3.10 -3.06
CA ALA A 24 -8.63 -4.32 -3.80
C ALA A 24 -10.16 -4.50 -3.90
N ILE A 25 -10.87 -4.35 -2.77
CA ILE A 25 -12.34 -4.42 -2.75
C ILE A 25 -12.95 -3.30 -3.60
N ALA A 26 -12.47 -2.06 -3.47
CA ALA A 26 -12.97 -0.93 -4.26
C ALA A 26 -12.80 -1.18 -5.77
N SER A 27 -11.64 -1.66 -6.20
CA SER A 27 -11.38 -2.01 -7.61
C SER A 27 -12.28 -3.15 -8.09
N PHE A 28 -12.55 -4.15 -7.25
CA PHE A 28 -13.46 -5.24 -7.55
C PHE A 28 -14.90 -4.75 -7.73
N VAL A 29 -15.38 -3.92 -6.81
CA VAL A 29 -16.71 -3.30 -6.91
C VAL A 29 -16.80 -2.46 -8.18
N GLN A 30 -15.75 -1.71 -8.52
CA GLN A 30 -15.73 -0.89 -9.72
C GLN A 30 -15.83 -1.72 -11.00
N VAL A 31 -15.13 -2.85 -11.07
CA VAL A 31 -15.23 -3.83 -12.16
C VAL A 31 -16.66 -4.39 -12.22
N VAL A 32 -17.22 -4.86 -11.09
CA VAL A 32 -18.60 -5.40 -11.04
C VAL A 32 -19.62 -4.35 -11.48
N CYS A 33 -19.56 -3.13 -10.96
CA CYS A 33 -20.46 -2.04 -11.37
C CYS A 33 -20.35 -1.73 -12.87
N ARG A 34 -19.13 -1.70 -13.41
CA ARG A 34 -18.89 -1.41 -14.83
C ARG A 34 -19.45 -2.50 -15.75
N TYR A 35 -19.32 -3.77 -15.38
CA TYR A 35 -19.77 -4.89 -16.23
C TYR A 35 -21.23 -5.31 -16.01
N PHE A 36 -21.77 -5.18 -14.79
CA PHE A 36 -23.14 -5.61 -14.48
C PHE A 36 -24.18 -4.49 -14.50
N ILE A 37 -23.82 -3.29 -14.05
CA ILE A 37 -24.77 -2.19 -13.83
C ILE A 37 -24.67 -1.14 -14.95
N GLY A 38 -23.59 -1.15 -15.73
CA GLY A 38 -23.38 -0.23 -16.86
C GLY A 38 -23.25 1.24 -16.47
N PHE A 39 -23.27 1.54 -15.17
CA PHE A 39 -23.09 2.87 -14.61
C PHE A 39 -21.63 3.04 -14.17
N SER A 40 -20.87 3.83 -14.94
CA SER A 40 -19.53 4.24 -14.54
C SER A 40 -19.60 5.44 -13.60
N PHE A 41 -19.33 5.22 -12.32
CA PHE A 41 -19.17 6.31 -11.37
C PHE A 41 -17.81 6.97 -11.59
N THR A 42 -17.76 8.08 -12.32
CA THR A 42 -16.50 8.78 -12.68
C THR A 42 -15.65 9.12 -11.45
N TRP A 43 -16.30 9.38 -10.30
CA TRP A 43 -15.62 9.70 -9.05
C TRP A 43 -14.89 8.49 -8.43
N MET A 44 -15.36 7.26 -8.67
CA MET A 44 -14.71 6.03 -8.15
C MET A 44 -13.33 5.79 -8.79
N GLU A 45 -13.16 6.15 -10.07
CA GLU A 45 -11.85 6.08 -10.73
C GLU A 45 -10.82 7.02 -10.09
N GLU A 46 -11.24 8.25 -9.77
CA GLU A 46 -10.37 9.22 -9.12
C GLU A 46 -10.01 8.79 -7.69
N VAL A 47 -10.98 8.31 -6.91
CA VAL A 47 -10.74 7.83 -5.55
C VAL A 47 -9.76 6.66 -5.53
N THR A 48 -9.93 5.68 -6.42
CA THR A 48 -9.04 4.52 -6.50
C THR A 48 -7.62 4.92 -6.91
N ARG A 49 -7.49 5.89 -7.82
CA ARG A 49 -6.19 6.43 -8.23
C ARG A 49 -5.48 7.19 -7.09
N MET A 50 -6.21 8.00 -6.33
CA MET A 50 -5.62 8.71 -5.20
C MET A 50 -5.23 7.74 -4.07
N ALA A 51 -6.03 6.71 -3.83
CA ALA A 51 -5.73 5.67 -2.85
C ALA A 51 -4.50 4.83 -3.24
N SER A 52 -4.29 4.52 -4.52
CA SER A 52 -3.11 3.77 -4.96
C SER A 52 -1.81 4.56 -4.77
N VAL A 53 -1.82 5.88 -5.02
CA VAL A 53 -0.70 6.77 -4.72
C VAL A 53 -0.41 6.78 -3.21
N PHE A 54 -1.45 6.85 -2.38
CA PHE A 54 -1.30 6.81 -0.93
C PHE A 54 -0.67 5.50 -0.43
N ILE A 55 -1.08 4.35 -0.99
CA ILE A 55 -0.48 3.04 -0.70
C ILE A 55 0.98 3.00 -1.13
N ALA A 56 1.35 3.58 -2.28
CA ALA A 56 2.73 3.60 -2.73
C ALA A 56 3.65 4.32 -1.72
N PHE A 57 3.21 5.47 -1.18
CA PHE A 57 3.95 6.19 -0.15
C PHE A 57 4.04 5.41 1.18
N LEU A 58 2.92 4.83 1.64
CA LEU A 58 2.91 4.01 2.86
C LEU A 58 3.79 2.75 2.70
N GLY A 59 3.73 2.10 1.54
CA GLY A 59 4.55 0.93 1.21
C GLY A 59 6.03 1.26 1.15
N ALA A 60 6.40 2.41 0.58
CA ALA A 60 7.78 2.88 0.57
C ALA A 60 8.32 3.14 1.98
N ALA A 61 7.52 3.76 2.86
CA ALA A 61 7.90 4.01 4.25
C ALA A 61 8.18 2.70 5.01
N ILE A 62 7.33 1.67 4.83
CA ILE A 62 7.54 0.35 5.43
C ILE A 62 8.74 -0.37 4.81
N GLY A 63 8.92 -0.30 3.48
CA GLY A 63 10.05 -0.92 2.78
C GLY A 63 11.41 -0.37 3.21
N VAL A 64 11.49 0.92 3.54
CA VAL A 64 12.69 1.55 4.12
C VAL A 64 12.92 1.06 5.56
N LYS A 65 11.86 0.93 6.36
CA LYS A 65 11.94 0.46 7.75
C LYS A 65 12.44 -0.99 7.87
N TYR A 66 12.05 -1.86 6.95
CA TYR A 66 12.51 -3.24 6.90
C TYR A 66 13.91 -3.40 6.27
N GLY A 67 14.53 -2.32 5.82
CA GLY A 67 15.92 -2.35 5.35
C GLY A 67 16.13 -3.13 4.05
N THR A 68 15.06 -3.42 3.30
CA THR A 68 15.10 -4.08 1.98
C THR A 68 15.57 -3.16 0.85
N HIS A 69 16.21 -2.04 1.16
CA HIS A 69 16.99 -1.32 0.15
C HIS A 69 18.16 -2.21 -0.26
N PHE A 70 18.34 -2.43 -1.57
CA PHE A 70 19.40 -3.23 -2.18
C PHE A 70 20.70 -3.18 -1.37
N SER A 71 20.94 -4.21 -0.56
CA SER A 71 22.19 -4.34 0.19
C SER A 71 23.21 -4.91 -0.78
N MET A 72 24.00 -4.02 -1.39
CA MET A 72 25.09 -4.43 -2.27
C MET A 72 26.21 -5.00 -1.40
N VAL A 73 26.26 -6.33 -1.29
CA VAL A 73 27.41 -7.03 -0.72
C VAL A 73 28.52 -6.96 -1.76
N PHE A 74 29.50 -6.10 -1.52
CA PHE A 74 30.72 -6.06 -2.31
C PHE A 74 31.58 -7.29 -1.96
N VAL A 75 31.46 -8.36 -2.74
CA VAL A 75 32.41 -9.48 -2.69
C VAL A 75 33.71 -8.99 -3.32
N TYR A 76 34.70 -8.69 -2.48
CA TYR A 76 36.07 -8.47 -2.94
C TYR A 76 36.75 -9.84 -3.03
N GLU A 77 36.68 -10.46 -4.20
CA GLU A 77 37.53 -11.60 -4.52
C GLU A 77 38.91 -11.05 -4.91
N ARG A 78 39.93 -11.56 -4.22
CA ARG A 78 41.34 -11.14 -4.29
C ARG A 78 41.99 -11.45 -5.63
#